data_AF-A0A5W8UWY4-F1
#
_entry.id   AF-A0A5W8UWY4-F1
#
_cell.length_a   1.000
_cell.length_b   1.000
_cell.length_c   1.000
_cell.angle_alpha   90.00
_cell.angle_beta   90.00
_cell.angle_gamma   90.00
#
_symmetry.space_group_name_H-M   'P 1'
#
loop_
_entity.id
_entity.type
_entity.pdbx_description
1 polymer ?
#
loop_
_entity_poly.entity_id
_entity_poly.type
_entity_poly.pdbx_seq_one_letter_code
_entity_poly.pdbx_strand_id
1 'polypeptide(L)' 'MRHRKSGRQLNRNSSHRQAMFRNMAGSLVRHEIIKTTLPKAKELRRVVEPLITLAKTDSVAN' A
#
# COMPACT_ATOMS: atom_id res chain seq x y z
N MET A 1 21.34 5.11 15.26
CA MET A 1 20.12 4.49 14.68
C MET A 1 19.00 5.51 14.66
N ARG A 2 18.22 5.67 13.57
CA ARG A 2 17.01 6.51 13.62
C ARG A 2 15.92 5.78 14.40
N HIS A 3 15.60 6.25 15.60
CA HIS A 3 14.50 5.71 16.41
C HIS A 3 13.18 5.84 15.65
N ARG A 4 12.28 4.84 15.80
CA ARG A 4 10.93 4.79 15.20
C ARG A 4 10.88 4.79 13.67
N LYS A 5 11.95 4.37 12.97
CA LYS A 5 11.91 4.18 11.51
C LYS A 5 10.97 3.02 11.17
N SER A 6 9.83 3.33 10.55
CA SER A 6 8.89 2.34 10.04
C SER A 6 8.91 2.27 8.51
N GLY A 7 8.70 1.06 7.99
CA GLY A 7 8.62 0.79 6.56
C GLY A 7 9.95 0.89 5.80
N ARG A 8 9.87 0.64 4.48
CA ARG A 8 11.03 0.61 3.56
C ARG A 8 10.97 1.77 2.56
N GLN A 9 12.14 2.33 2.25
CA GLN A 9 12.26 3.46 1.31
C GLN A 9 12.10 3.05 -0.16
N LEU A 10 12.45 1.79 -0.50
CA LEU A 10 12.34 1.24 -1.85
C LEU A 10 13.07 2.07 -2.93
N ASN A 11 14.16 2.75 -2.55
CA ASN A 11 14.95 3.66 -3.38
C ASN A 11 14.10 4.71 -4.13
N ARG A 12 13.04 5.21 -3.48
CA ARG A 12 12.12 6.22 -4.04
C ARG A 12 11.90 7.35 -3.04
N ASN A 13 11.67 8.55 -3.57
CA ASN A 13 11.17 9.68 -2.79
C ASN A 13 9.75 9.36 -2.24
N SER A 14 9.26 10.19 -1.32
CA SER A 14 7.94 10.00 -0.69
C SER A 14 6.80 10.04 -1.70
N SER A 15 6.78 11.02 -2.61
CA SER A 15 5.71 11.21 -3.59
C SER A 15 5.59 10.04 -4.57
N HIS A 16 6.69 9.59 -5.16
CA HIS A 16 6.71 8.44 -6.06
C HIS A 16 6.32 7.17 -5.29
N ARG A 17 6.80 6.99 -4.05
CA ARG A 17 6.41 5.81 -3.26
C ARG A 17 4.91 5.78 -2.98
N GLN A 18 4.29 6.92 -2.67
CA GLN A 18 2.84 7.02 -2.49
C GLN A 18 2.10 6.70 -3.80
N ALA A 19 2.51 7.28 -4.93
CA ALA A 19 1.90 7.01 -6.23
C ALA A 19 2.01 5.52 -6.63
N MET A 20 3.18 4.91 -6.41
CA MET A 20 3.42 3.49 -6.68
C MET A 20 2.47 2.60 -5.86
N PHE A 21 2.30 2.87 -4.56
CA PHE A 21 1.38 2.09 -3.73
C PHE A 21 -0.08 2.27 -4.12
N ARG A 22 -0.51 3.48 -4.49
CA ARG A 22 -1.86 3.72 -5.02
C ARG A 22 -2.14 2.88 -6.26
N ASN A 23 -1.20 2.88 -7.22
CA ASN A 23 -1.33 2.09 -8.43
C ASN A 23 -1.37 0.58 -8.15
N MET A 24 -0.47 0.07 -7.29
CA MET A 24 -0.47 -1.35 -6.94
C MET A 24 -1.73 -1.77 -6.19
N ALA A 25 -2.25 -0.95 -5.27
CA ALA A 25 -3.50 -1.22 -4.57
C ALA A 25 -4.68 -1.30 -5.55
N GLY A 26 -4.80 -0.34 -6.47
CA GLY A 26 -5.83 -0.36 -7.50
C GLY A 26 -5.74 -1.58 -8.42
N SER A 27 -4.53 -1.93 -8.87
CA SER A 27 -4.30 -3.14 -9.68
C SER A 27 -4.64 -4.42 -8.91
N LEU A 28 -4.31 -4.50 -7.62
CA LEU A 28 -4.63 -5.65 -6.78
C LEU A 28 -6.15 -5.86 -6.65
N VAL A 29 -6.90 -4.78 -6.44
CA VAL A 29 -8.37 -4.87 -6.33
C VAL A 29 -9.00 -5.26 -7.67
N ARG A 30 -8.49 -4.75 -8.79
CA ARG A 30 -9.06 -5.04 -10.13
C ARG A 30 -8.74 -6.44 -10.66
N HIS A 31 -7.53 -6.93 -10.39
CA HIS A 31 -7.03 -8.17 -10.98
C HIS A 31 -6.92 -9.31 -9.96
N GLU A 32 -7.25 -9.05 -8.69
CA GLU A 32 -7.22 -9.98 -7.54
C GLU A 32 -5.81 -10.48 -7.17
N ILE A 33 -4.88 -10.55 -8.12
CA ILE A 33 -3.51 -11.01 -7.97
C ILE A 33 -2.58 -10.10 -8.78
N ILE A 34 -1.45 -9.74 -8.18
CA ILE A 34 -0.37 -9.01 -8.87
C ILE A 34 0.98 -9.66 -8.56
N LYS A 35 1.89 -9.63 -9.54
CA LYS A 35 3.28 -10.05 -9.35
C LYS A 35 4.14 -8.83 -9.02
N THR A 36 4.84 -8.86 -7.89
CA THR A 36 5.76 -7.79 -7.47
C THR A 36 6.93 -8.36 -6.66
N THR A 37 7.85 -7.50 -6.21
CA THR A 37 8.96 -7.94 -5.38
C THR A 37 8.52 -8.14 -3.92
N LEU A 38 9.11 -9.12 -3.23
CA LEU A 38 8.81 -9.41 -1.82
C LEU A 38 8.78 -8.15 -0.92
N PRO A 39 9.75 -7.21 -0.99
CA PRO A 39 9.68 -6.03 -0.15
C PRO A 39 8.53 -5.10 -0.50
N LYS A 40 8.17 -4.95 -1.78
CA LYS A 40 7.00 -4.15 -2.19
C LYS A 40 5.71 -4.77 -1.71
N ALA A 41 5.56 -6.10 -1.83
CA ALA A 41 4.39 -6.82 -1.36
C ALA A 41 4.18 -6.67 0.16
N LYS A 42 5.25 -6.84 0.96
CA LYS A 42 5.17 -6.68 2.42
C LYS A 42 4.77 -5.26 2.84
N GLU A 43 5.26 -4.23 2.15
CA GLU A 43 4.87 -2.85 2.43
C GLU A 43 3.46 -2.51 1.91
N LEU A 44 3.05 -3.07 0.78
CA LEU A 44 1.72 -2.86 0.19
C LEU A 44 0.60 -3.31 1.15
N ARG A 45 0.82 -4.37 1.95
CA ARG A 45 -0.13 -4.81 2.98
C ARG A 45 -0.53 -3.70 3.95
N ARG A 46 0.43 -2.85 4.35
CA ARG A 46 0.17 -1.70 5.25
C ARG A 46 -0.75 -0.65 4.64
N VAL A 47 -0.91 -0.65 3.32
CA VAL A 47 -1.78 0.27 2.59
C VAL A 47 -3.12 -0.40 2.30
N VAL A 48 -3.13 -1.66 1.85
CA VAL A 48 -4.35 -2.36 1.41
C VAL A 48 -5.20 -2.86 2.58
N GLU A 49 -4.61 -3.38 3.66
CA GLU A 49 -5.38 -3.91 4.81
C GLU A 49 -6.28 -2.84 5.46
N PRO A 50 -5.81 -1.60 5.72
CA PRO A 50 -6.69 -0.53 6.20
C PRO A 50 -7.78 -0.15 5.21
N LEU A 51 -7.48 -0.13 3.89
CA LEU A 51 -8.48 0.17 2.87
C LEU A 51 -9.61 -0.87 2.86
N ILE A 52 -9.27 -2.16 2.97
CA ILE A 52 -10.27 -3.23 3.10
C ILE A 52 -11.09 -3.05 4.38
N THR A 53 -10.45 -2.62 5.47
CA THR A 53 -11.13 -2.39 6.75
C THR A 53 -12.16 -1.26 6.64
N LEU A 54 -11.79 -0.15 6.01
CA LEU A 54 -12.70 0.98 5.75
C LEU A 54 -13.86 0.56 4.82
N ALA A 55 -13.56 -0.21 3.78
CA ALA A 55 -14.55 -0.66 2.79
C ALA A 55 -15.61 -1.62 3.35
N LYS A 56 -15.42 -2.19 4.56
CA LYS A 56 -16.43 -3.03 5.20
C LYS A 56 -17.65 -2.24 5.69
N THR A 57 -17.48 -0.95 5.95
CA THR A 57 -18.57 -0.08 6.41
C THR A 57 -19.04 0.77 5.24
N ASP A 58 -20.28 0.54 4.80
CA ASP A 58 -20.90 1.31 3.73
C ASP A 58 -21.28 2.72 4.24
N SER A 59 -20.43 3.69 3.94
CA SER A 59 -20.58 5.10 4.33
C SER A 59 -19.90 5.99 3.29
N VAL A 60 -20.53 7.12 3.00
CA VAL A 60 -20.02 8.12 2.04
C VAL A 60 -18.80 8.87 2.58
N ALA A 61 -18.62 8.91 3.90
CA ALA A 61 -17.57 9.71 4.54
C ALA A 61 -16.20 9.02 4.63
N ASN A 62 -16.14 7.69 4.40
CA ASN A 62 -14.95 6.86 4.57
C ASN A 62 -13.91 7.02 3.45
#